data_AF-A0A950RJ45-F1
#
_entry.id   AF-A0A950RJ45-F1
#
_cell.length_a   1.000
_cell.length_b   1.000
_cell.length_c   1.000
_cell.angle_alpha   90.00
_cell.angle_beta   90.00
_cell.angle_gamma   90.00
#
_symmetry.space_group_name_H-M   'P 1'
#
loop_
_entity.id
_entity.type
_entity.pdbx_description
1 polymer ?
#
loop_
_entity_poly.entity_id
_entity_poly.type
_entity_poly.pdbx_seq_one_letter_code
_entity_poly.pdbx_strand_id
1 'polypeptide(L)'
;ESQERMLMVLRPESEERARAVFAKWELDFAVIGRITDTGRIVVRHHGEVAADIPLAPLSDQAPLHHRPTTETPKPAPLSPARVEDRVGLARALERLVACPDLCSRAWIWDQYDALVGGQTVKRPGQADAAVVRVENTPMALALTTDCTPRYCAADAEAGGRQAVAEAWRNLTAVGARPLAITDNLNFGNPEKPEVMGQFAAAIRGMAAACEALGFPVVSGNVSLYNETAGRAILPTPAIGGLGVIDDAAKAVGIALRPWLDLVLVGETRGWLGQSLWLREVAGREDGAPPPVDLGAERTAGEFVRAQILAGAVRACHDVSDGGLLVAVAEMAMAGMTGARLSAGPRDVPGHAFWFGEDQGRYVLAVADAAVLVRAAEAAGVPAARIGTSGGQDLTLPDGGTISVAALRAAHERFFPAWMES
;
A
#
# COMPACT_ATOMS: atom_id res chain seq x y z
N GLU A 1 -0.68 -31.57 -3.63
CA GLU A 1 -0.12 -31.08 -2.36
C GLU A 1 -1.24 -31.02 -1.31
N SER A 2 -1.44 -32.10 -0.55
CA SER A 2 -2.47 -32.09 0.51
C SER A 2 -2.17 -31.01 1.55
N GLN A 3 -3.20 -30.28 1.98
CA GLN A 3 -3.11 -29.11 2.87
C GLN A 3 -2.98 -29.52 4.35
N GLU A 4 -2.72 -28.54 5.23
CA GLU A 4 -2.60 -28.68 6.70
C GLU A 4 -1.63 -29.78 7.19
N ARG A 5 -0.53 -29.99 6.46
CA ARG A 5 0.55 -30.91 6.85
C ARG A 5 1.78 -30.14 7.31
N MET A 6 2.28 -30.49 8.49
CA MET A 6 3.47 -29.90 9.09
C MET A 6 4.58 -30.94 9.22
N LEU A 7 5.81 -30.55 8.86
CA LEU A 7 7.01 -31.34 9.12
C LEU A 7 7.78 -30.71 10.28
N MET A 8 8.25 -31.53 11.22
CA MET A 8 9.10 -31.08 12.31
C MET A 8 10.26 -32.05 12.53
N VAL A 9 11.39 -31.50 12.96
CA VAL A 9 12.55 -32.27 13.39
C VAL A 9 12.52 -32.37 14.91
N LEU A 10 12.50 -33.60 15.42
CA LEU A 10 12.49 -33.88 16.84
C LEU A 10 13.80 -34.52 17.26
N ARG A 11 14.27 -34.17 18.45
CA ARG A 11 15.28 -34.99 19.13
C ARG A 11 14.63 -36.33 19.53
N PRO A 12 15.27 -37.49 19.32
CA PRO A 12 14.65 -38.79 19.55
C PRO A 12 14.02 -38.96 20.94
N GLU A 13 14.66 -38.42 21.97
CA GLU A 13 14.16 -38.46 23.36
C GLU A 13 12.88 -37.64 23.60
N SER A 14 12.48 -36.79 22.65
CA SER A 14 11.29 -35.96 22.74
C SER A 14 10.05 -36.58 22.08
N GLU A 15 10.17 -37.77 21.46
CA GLU A 15 9.09 -38.38 20.67
C GLU A 15 7.82 -38.61 21.50
N GLU A 16 7.90 -39.29 22.65
CA GLU A 16 6.74 -39.58 23.49
C GLU A 16 6.07 -38.31 24.02
N ARG A 17 6.87 -37.30 24.34
CA ARG A 17 6.35 -35.99 24.75
C ARG A 17 5.60 -35.31 23.60
N ALA A 18 6.14 -35.34 22.39
CA ALA A 18 5.45 -34.81 21.21
C ALA A 18 4.14 -35.57 20.97
N ARG A 19 4.17 -36.91 20.95
CA ARG A 19 2.99 -37.77 20.77
C ARG A 19 1.89 -37.44 21.79
N ALA A 20 2.23 -37.23 23.05
CA ALA A 20 1.27 -36.84 24.08
C ALA A 20 0.64 -35.46 23.83
N VAL A 21 1.40 -34.47 23.32
CA VAL A 21 0.86 -33.16 22.94
C VAL A 21 -0.11 -33.28 21.78
N PHE A 22 0.26 -34.01 20.72
CA PHE A 22 -0.61 -34.22 19.56
C PHE A 22 -1.90 -34.96 19.94
N ALA A 23 -1.80 -36.04 20.74
CA ALA A 23 -2.95 -36.78 21.23
C ALA A 23 -3.90 -35.92 22.09
N LYS A 24 -3.36 -35.02 22.92
CA LYS A 24 -4.16 -34.08 23.72
C LYS A 24 -5.04 -33.18 22.85
N TRP A 25 -4.56 -32.80 21.66
CA TRP A 25 -5.27 -31.96 20.71
C TRP A 25 -5.97 -32.77 19.61
N GLU A 26 -6.07 -34.10 19.77
CA GLU A 26 -6.71 -35.00 18.81
C GLU A 26 -6.12 -34.93 17.39
N LEU A 27 -4.80 -34.71 17.32
CA LEU A 27 -4.06 -34.62 16.06
C LEU A 27 -3.24 -35.90 15.80
N ASP A 28 -3.19 -36.31 14.53
CA ASP A 28 -2.35 -37.42 14.10
C ASP A 28 -0.86 -37.05 14.10
N PHE A 29 -0.03 -37.97 14.55
CA PHE A 29 1.42 -37.82 14.59
C PHE A 29 2.11 -39.12 14.18
N ALA A 30 3.00 -39.02 13.19
CA ALA A 30 3.78 -40.14 12.69
C ALA A 30 5.25 -39.73 12.46
N VAL A 31 6.18 -40.58 12.91
CA VAL A 31 7.59 -40.46 12.54
C VAL A 31 7.75 -41.07 11.14
N ILE A 32 7.98 -40.22 10.15
CA ILE A 32 8.06 -40.61 8.74
C ILE A 32 9.49 -40.79 8.22
N GLY A 33 10.49 -40.55 9.06
CA GLY A 33 11.90 -40.65 8.67
C GLY A 33 12.87 -40.25 9.77
N ARG A 34 14.16 -40.27 9.43
CA ARG A 34 15.27 -39.81 10.29
C ARG A 34 16.26 -39.01 9.46
N ILE A 35 16.90 -38.03 10.09
CA ILE A 35 17.99 -37.28 9.45
C ILE A 35 19.26 -38.13 9.49
N THR A 36 19.97 -38.16 8.37
CA THR A 36 21.27 -38.83 8.23
C THR A 36 22.32 -37.83 7.78
N ASP A 37 23.59 -38.18 7.94
CA ASP A 37 24.77 -37.42 7.49
C ASP A 37 25.19 -37.74 6.05
N THR A 38 24.42 -38.58 5.36
CA THR A 38 24.75 -39.12 4.02
C THR A 38 24.64 -38.12 2.88
N GLY A 39 23.98 -36.98 3.09
CA GLY A 39 23.72 -35.99 2.03
C GLY A 39 22.72 -36.46 0.95
N ARG A 40 21.85 -37.43 1.27
CA ARG A 40 20.91 -38.04 0.32
C ARG A 40 19.50 -38.13 0.90
N ILE A 41 18.50 -37.96 0.03
CA ILE A 41 17.09 -38.27 0.34
C ILE A 41 16.84 -39.71 -0.14
N VAL A 42 16.60 -40.61 0.82
CA VAL A 42 16.24 -42.00 0.57
C VAL A 42 14.77 -42.20 0.94
N VAL A 43 13.92 -42.44 -0.05
CA VAL A 43 12.50 -42.75 0.14
C VAL A 43 12.31 -44.26 0.04
N ARG A 44 11.72 -44.86 1.07
CA ARG A 44 11.37 -46.27 1.07
C ARG A 44 9.86 -46.46 1.02
N HIS A 45 9.41 -47.40 0.21
CA HIS A 45 8.02 -47.82 0.14
C HIS A 45 7.94 -49.33 0.34
N HIS A 46 7.18 -49.79 1.33
CA HIS A 46 7.12 -51.21 1.73
C HIS A 46 8.49 -51.89 1.95
N GLY A 47 9.45 -51.14 2.49
CA GLY A 47 10.80 -51.65 2.79
C GLY A 47 11.81 -51.53 1.65
N GLU A 48 11.33 -51.36 0.41
CA GLU A 48 12.17 -51.19 -0.78
C GLU A 48 12.54 -49.73 -1.02
N VAL A 49 13.72 -49.47 -1.60
CA VAL A 49 14.17 -48.12 -1.95
C VAL A 49 13.45 -47.68 -3.23
N ALA A 50 12.51 -46.76 -3.09
CA ALA A 50 11.74 -46.19 -4.20
C ALA A 50 12.46 -45.00 -4.85
N ALA A 51 13.22 -44.24 -4.06
CA ALA A 51 14.06 -43.15 -4.56
C ALA A 51 15.31 -42.98 -3.69
N ASP A 52 16.44 -42.66 -4.32
CA ASP A 52 17.70 -42.35 -3.65
C ASP A 52 18.44 -41.26 -4.42
N ILE A 53 18.30 -40.01 -3.96
CA ILE A 53 18.71 -38.82 -4.69
C ILE A 53 19.67 -37.99 -3.83
N PRO A 54 20.79 -37.48 -4.38
CA PRO A 54 21.63 -36.51 -3.67
C PRO A 54 20.86 -35.22 -3.37
N LEU A 55 21.13 -34.61 -2.21
CA LEU A 55 20.46 -33.36 -1.79
C LEU A 55 20.91 -32.14 -2.61
N ALA A 56 22.19 -32.06 -2.98
CA ALA A 56 22.76 -30.85 -3.58
C ALA A 56 22.06 -30.40 -4.88
N PRO A 57 21.73 -31.30 -5.83
CA PRO A 57 20.97 -30.91 -7.04
C PRO A 57 19.54 -30.43 -6.79
N LEU A 58 18.93 -30.78 -5.65
CA LEU A 58 17.56 -30.41 -5.29
C LEU A 58 17.47 -29.08 -4.54
N SER A 59 18.61 -28.50 -4.17
CA SER A 59 18.70 -27.28 -3.37
C SER A 59 19.67 -26.29 -4.01
N ASP A 60 20.96 -26.40 -3.69
CA ASP A 60 21.96 -25.37 -3.95
C ASP A 60 22.53 -25.39 -5.38
N GLN A 61 22.29 -26.47 -6.13
CA GLN A 61 22.83 -26.65 -7.49
C GLN A 61 21.75 -26.56 -8.58
N ALA A 62 20.60 -25.95 -8.29
CA ALA A 62 19.63 -25.63 -9.31
C ALA A 62 20.27 -24.69 -10.37
N PRO A 63 20.06 -24.92 -11.69
CA PRO A 63 20.63 -24.06 -12.72
C PRO A 63 20.21 -22.60 -12.57
N LEU A 64 21.19 -21.69 -12.53
CA LEU A 64 20.93 -20.25 -12.59
C LEU A 64 20.82 -19.82 -14.06
N HIS A 65 19.69 -19.21 -14.41
CA HIS A 65 19.43 -18.74 -15.76
C HIS A 65 19.71 -17.24 -15.89
N HIS A 66 20.66 -16.88 -16.75
CA HIS A 66 20.87 -15.49 -17.17
C HIS A 66 20.00 -15.19 -18.40
N ARG A 67 18.78 -14.73 -18.15
CA ARG A 67 17.81 -14.42 -19.20
C ARG A 67 18.10 -13.05 -19.84
N PRO A 68 17.93 -12.90 -21.16
CA PRO A 68 18.07 -11.61 -21.81
C PRO A 68 17.00 -10.62 -21.30
N THR A 69 17.37 -9.35 -21.18
CA THR A 69 16.48 -8.27 -20.77
C THR A 69 16.48 -7.16 -21.81
N THR A 70 15.32 -6.59 -22.09
CA THR A 70 15.16 -5.40 -22.93
C THR A 70 14.44 -4.33 -22.12
N GLU A 71 14.99 -3.11 -22.08
CA GLU A 71 14.30 -1.99 -21.43
C GLU A 71 13.04 -1.59 -22.22
N THR A 72 11.94 -1.37 -21.49
CA THR A 72 10.71 -0.86 -22.08
C THR A 72 10.79 0.67 -22.25
N PRO A 73 10.29 1.23 -23.36
CA PRO A 73 10.27 2.68 -23.56
C PRO A 73 9.54 3.40 -22.44
N LYS A 74 10.20 4.39 -21.82
CA LYS A 74 9.61 5.23 -20.78
C LYS A 74 8.78 6.34 -21.44
N PRO A 75 7.48 6.50 -21.11
CA PRO A 75 6.68 7.59 -21.64
C PRO A 75 7.19 8.95 -21.18
N ALA A 76 6.93 10.00 -21.96
CA ALA A 76 7.29 11.37 -21.56
C ALA A 76 6.31 11.90 -20.49
N PRO A 77 6.74 12.83 -19.61
CA PRO A 77 5.84 13.51 -18.69
C PRO A 77 4.71 14.24 -19.42
N LEU A 78 3.49 14.14 -18.89
CA LEU A 78 2.33 14.87 -19.38
C LEU A 78 2.23 16.22 -18.67
N SER A 79 2.22 17.32 -19.43
CA SER A 79 2.01 18.64 -18.84
C SER A 79 0.54 18.82 -18.42
N PRO A 80 0.25 19.15 -17.14
CA PRO A 80 -1.12 19.32 -16.67
C PRO A 80 -1.85 20.47 -17.36
N ALA A 81 -1.13 21.52 -17.79
CA ALA A 81 -1.72 22.63 -18.54
C ALA A 81 -2.27 22.23 -19.92
N ARG A 82 -1.89 21.05 -20.44
CA ARG A 82 -2.37 20.50 -21.72
C ARG A 82 -3.55 19.54 -21.55
N VAL A 83 -4.02 19.34 -20.33
CA VAL A 83 -5.18 18.50 -20.03
C VAL A 83 -6.31 19.39 -19.58
N GLU A 84 -7.43 19.34 -20.29
CA GLU A 84 -8.60 20.16 -19.97
C GLU A 84 -9.50 19.42 -18.98
N ASP A 85 -9.95 20.10 -17.94
CA ASP A 85 -11.09 19.64 -17.14
C ASP A 85 -12.39 20.10 -17.80
N ARG A 86 -13.17 19.13 -18.30
CA ARG A 86 -14.47 19.35 -18.95
C ARG A 86 -15.66 19.03 -18.06
N VAL A 87 -15.40 18.55 -16.85
CA VAL A 87 -16.40 17.93 -15.96
C VAL A 87 -16.56 18.73 -14.66
N GLY A 88 -15.48 19.35 -14.19
CA GLY A 88 -15.44 20.11 -12.94
C GLY A 88 -15.11 19.24 -11.73
N LEU A 89 -14.63 19.87 -10.66
CA LEU A 89 -14.11 19.18 -9.47
C LEU A 89 -15.15 18.27 -8.82
N ALA A 90 -16.38 18.75 -8.62
CA ALA A 90 -17.42 17.99 -7.95
C ALA A 90 -17.74 16.67 -8.67
N ARG A 91 -17.99 16.77 -9.98
CA ARG A 91 -18.39 15.61 -10.78
C ARG A 91 -17.22 14.67 -11.05
N ALA A 92 -16.00 15.19 -11.15
CA ALA A 92 -14.79 14.37 -11.20
C ALA A 92 -14.62 13.55 -9.90
N LEU A 93 -14.78 14.19 -8.73
CA LEU A 93 -14.70 13.51 -7.44
C LEU A 93 -15.74 12.40 -7.31
N GLU A 94 -17.01 12.68 -7.64
CA GLU A 94 -18.09 11.68 -7.61
C GLU A 94 -17.80 10.46 -8.49
N ARG A 95 -17.17 10.67 -9.66
CA ARG A 95 -16.77 9.57 -10.55
C ARG A 95 -15.64 8.76 -9.95
N LEU A 96 -14.63 9.45 -9.41
CA LEU A 96 -13.45 8.81 -8.83
C LEU A 96 -13.82 7.97 -7.62
N VAL A 97 -14.50 8.50 -6.60
CA VAL A 97 -14.85 7.72 -5.41
C VAL A 97 -15.75 6.52 -5.71
N ALA A 98 -16.45 6.52 -6.85
CA ALA A 98 -17.31 5.41 -7.27
C ALA A 98 -16.61 4.39 -8.19
N CYS A 99 -15.37 4.63 -8.63
CA CYS A 99 -14.67 3.73 -9.54
C CYS A 99 -14.11 2.50 -8.79
N PRO A 100 -13.87 1.37 -9.48
CA PRO A 100 -13.38 0.15 -8.84
C PRO A 100 -12.06 0.33 -8.06
N ASP A 101 -11.21 1.23 -8.52
CA ASP A 101 -9.89 1.52 -7.95
C ASP A 101 -9.95 2.44 -6.72
N LEU A 102 -11.11 3.05 -6.40
CA LEU A 102 -11.24 3.96 -5.25
C LEU A 102 -12.49 3.70 -4.40
N CYS A 103 -13.41 2.83 -4.81
CA CYS A 103 -14.64 2.54 -4.06
C CYS A 103 -14.37 1.86 -2.71
N SER A 104 -15.38 1.78 -1.84
CA SER A 104 -15.23 1.09 -0.56
C SER A 104 -15.02 -0.40 -0.78
N ARG A 105 -14.03 -0.97 -0.11
CA ARG A 105 -13.80 -2.42 -0.07
C ARG A 105 -14.45 -3.06 1.16
N ALA A 106 -15.35 -2.34 1.84
CA ALA A 106 -16.10 -2.83 3.01
C ALA A 106 -16.84 -4.12 2.75
N TRP A 107 -17.44 -4.26 1.56
CA TRP A 107 -18.07 -5.50 1.14
C TRP A 107 -17.12 -6.71 1.24
N ILE A 108 -15.82 -6.53 1.00
CA ILE A 108 -14.82 -7.61 1.12
C ILE A 108 -14.52 -7.86 2.60
N TRP A 109 -14.08 -6.86 3.36
CA TRP A 109 -13.57 -7.11 4.71
C TRP A 109 -14.63 -7.33 5.79
N ASP A 110 -15.87 -6.87 5.60
CA ASP A 110 -16.97 -7.11 6.53
C ASP A 110 -17.37 -8.60 6.60
N GLN A 111 -16.85 -9.43 5.68
CA GLN A 111 -16.99 -10.88 5.69
C GLN A 111 -16.03 -11.58 6.66
N TYR A 112 -15.00 -10.88 7.14
CA TYR A 112 -14.00 -11.43 8.06
C TYR A 112 -14.11 -10.79 9.43
N ASP A 113 -13.72 -11.54 10.46
CA ASP A 113 -13.62 -10.99 11.80
C ASP A 113 -12.31 -10.19 11.96
N ALA A 114 -12.44 -8.97 12.48
CA ALA A 114 -11.32 -8.09 12.80
C ALA A 114 -11.17 -7.83 14.30
N LEU A 115 -11.82 -8.61 15.17
CA LEU A 115 -11.96 -8.34 16.61
C LEU A 115 -11.49 -9.48 17.52
N VAL A 116 -11.44 -10.71 17.04
CA VAL A 116 -10.97 -11.89 17.77
C VAL A 116 -9.56 -11.61 18.29
N GLY A 117 -9.37 -11.93 19.57
CA GLY A 117 -8.17 -11.57 20.34
C GLY A 117 -8.24 -10.20 21.02
N GLY A 118 -9.00 -9.23 20.50
CA GLY A 118 -9.20 -7.92 21.14
C GLY A 118 -7.99 -6.99 21.07
N GLN A 119 -7.07 -7.23 20.13
CA GLN A 119 -5.88 -6.40 19.92
C GLN A 119 -5.99 -5.37 18.80
N THR A 120 -7.03 -5.40 17.97
CA THR A 120 -7.19 -4.47 16.84
C THR A 120 -7.44 -3.04 17.33
N VAL A 121 -6.53 -2.13 16.99
CA VAL A 121 -6.56 -0.70 17.36
C VAL A 121 -7.16 0.15 16.25
N LYS A 122 -6.80 -0.15 15.00
CA LYS A 122 -7.42 0.42 13.80
C LYS A 122 -7.98 -0.70 12.95
N ARG A 123 -9.28 -0.62 12.66
CA ARG A 123 -9.98 -1.59 11.81
C ARG A 123 -9.76 -1.25 10.32
N PRO A 124 -10.02 -2.20 9.41
CA PRO A 124 -10.09 -1.90 7.98
C PRO A 124 -10.95 -0.67 7.69
N GLY A 125 -10.48 0.21 6.81
CA GLY A 125 -11.15 1.47 6.44
C GLY A 125 -11.06 2.61 7.47
N GLN A 126 -10.39 2.43 8.62
CA GLN A 126 -10.24 3.50 9.61
C GLN A 126 -8.92 4.28 9.50
N ALA A 127 -7.93 3.73 8.80
CA ALA A 127 -6.57 4.24 8.71
C ALA A 127 -5.87 3.66 7.47
N ASP A 128 -4.76 4.28 7.07
CA ASP A 128 -3.91 3.85 5.93
C ASP A 128 -3.26 2.48 6.16
N ALA A 129 -3.05 2.09 7.41
CA ALA A 129 -2.49 0.80 7.79
C ALA A 129 -3.32 0.17 8.91
N ALA A 130 -3.42 -1.16 8.89
CA ALA A 130 -3.98 -1.91 10.01
C ALA A 130 -3.05 -1.77 11.22
N VAL A 131 -3.62 -1.59 12.42
CA VAL A 131 -2.83 -1.46 13.66
C VAL A 131 -3.33 -2.47 14.68
N VAL A 132 -2.44 -3.37 15.11
CA VAL A 132 -2.74 -4.47 16.05
C VAL A 132 -1.79 -4.39 17.23
N ARG A 133 -2.33 -4.27 18.44
CA ARG A 133 -1.55 -4.21 19.68
C ARG A 133 -0.89 -5.56 19.98
N VAL A 134 0.36 -5.55 20.40
CA VAL A 134 1.02 -6.75 20.91
C VAL A 134 0.49 -7.04 22.31
N GLU A 135 0.01 -8.27 22.52
CA GLU A 135 -0.64 -8.68 23.77
C GLU A 135 0.24 -8.37 25.00
N ASN A 136 -0.39 -7.87 26.07
CA ASN A 136 0.28 -7.49 27.32
C ASN A 136 1.36 -6.40 27.19
N THR A 137 1.35 -5.61 26.12
CA THR A 137 2.26 -4.47 25.93
C THR A 137 1.51 -3.23 25.42
N PRO A 138 2.08 -2.02 25.57
CA PRO A 138 1.56 -0.82 24.88
C PRO A 138 1.90 -0.82 23.38
N MET A 139 2.85 -1.63 22.93
CA MET A 139 3.33 -1.65 21.55
C MET A 139 2.25 -2.16 20.58
N ALA A 140 2.26 -1.66 19.36
CA ALA A 140 1.46 -2.18 18.26
C ALA A 140 2.30 -2.40 16.99
N LEU A 141 1.88 -3.37 16.19
CA LEU A 141 2.35 -3.58 14.83
C LEU A 141 1.41 -2.85 13.86
N ALA A 142 1.99 -2.21 12.86
CA ALA A 142 1.28 -1.61 11.75
C ALA A 142 1.57 -2.39 10.46
N LEU A 143 0.54 -2.64 9.65
CA LEU A 143 0.60 -3.48 8.46
C LEU A 143 -0.11 -2.80 7.28
N THR A 144 0.52 -2.80 6.12
CA THR A 144 -0.05 -2.28 4.86
C THR A 144 0.32 -3.17 3.68
N THR A 145 -0.43 -3.06 2.58
CA THR A 145 -0.08 -3.68 1.30
C THR A 145 -0.32 -2.71 0.15
N ASP A 146 0.68 -2.53 -0.71
CA ASP A 146 0.66 -1.46 -1.70
C ASP A 146 1.26 -1.91 -3.04
N CYS A 147 0.62 -1.46 -4.12
CA CYS A 147 1.12 -1.55 -5.50
C CYS A 147 0.19 -0.77 -6.42
N THR A 148 0.78 0.01 -7.33
CA THR A 148 0.06 0.69 -8.40
C THR A 148 0.45 0.08 -9.76
N PRO A 149 -0.28 -0.96 -10.27
CA PRO A 149 0.14 -1.69 -11.46
C PRO A 149 0.19 -0.83 -12.73
N ARG A 150 -0.64 0.23 -12.82
CA ARG A 150 -0.63 1.16 -13.95
C ARG A 150 0.70 1.94 -14.04
N TYR A 151 1.28 2.32 -12.91
CA TYR A 151 2.61 2.93 -12.89
C TYR A 151 3.67 1.93 -13.29
N CYS A 152 3.59 0.70 -12.77
CA CYS A 152 4.55 -0.36 -13.09
C CYS A 152 4.50 -0.77 -14.57
N ALA A 153 3.31 -0.71 -15.19
CA ALA A 153 3.15 -0.96 -16.61
C ALA A 153 3.73 0.16 -17.48
N ALA A 154 3.58 1.41 -17.06
CA ALA A 154 4.10 2.58 -17.78
C ALA A 154 5.62 2.75 -17.63
N ASP A 155 6.14 2.56 -16.41
CA ASP A 155 7.57 2.53 -16.10
C ASP A 155 7.78 1.64 -14.86
N ALA A 156 8.21 0.40 -15.08
CA ALA A 156 8.37 -0.60 -14.03
C ALA A 156 9.35 -0.17 -12.93
N GLU A 157 10.39 0.60 -13.26
CA GLU A 157 11.33 1.10 -12.26
C GLU A 157 10.69 2.18 -11.36
N ALA A 158 9.96 3.11 -11.96
CA ALA A 158 9.23 4.12 -11.21
C ALA A 158 8.10 3.50 -10.36
N GLY A 159 7.34 2.55 -10.93
CA GLY A 159 6.28 1.84 -10.23
C GLY A 159 6.79 0.98 -9.07
N GLY A 160 7.87 0.22 -9.26
CA GLY A 160 8.50 -0.55 -8.17
C GLY A 160 9.04 0.34 -7.04
N ARG A 161 9.60 1.51 -7.39
CA ARG A 161 10.03 2.53 -6.40
C ARG A 161 8.83 3.08 -5.63
N GLN A 162 7.76 3.42 -6.32
CA GLN A 162 6.56 4.00 -5.74
C GLN A 162 5.84 3.01 -4.82
N ALA A 163 5.73 1.73 -5.18
CA ALA A 163 5.07 0.72 -4.33
C ALA A 163 5.73 0.59 -2.94
N VAL A 164 7.06 0.64 -2.88
CA VAL A 164 7.79 0.65 -1.60
C VAL A 164 7.60 1.97 -0.84
N ALA A 165 7.63 3.10 -1.54
CA ALA A 165 7.45 4.42 -0.94
C ALA A 165 6.04 4.58 -0.33
N GLU A 166 5.01 4.12 -1.03
CA GLU A 166 3.62 4.16 -0.56
C GLU A 166 3.41 3.27 0.67
N ALA A 167 3.94 2.04 0.68
CA ALA A 167 3.91 1.19 1.86
C ALA A 167 4.60 1.85 3.08
N TRP A 168 5.74 2.51 2.85
CA TRP A 168 6.43 3.26 3.91
C TRP A 168 5.61 4.44 4.42
N ARG A 169 4.93 5.14 3.51
CA ARG A 169 4.08 6.30 3.77
C ARG A 169 2.79 5.92 4.53
N ASN A 170 2.12 4.83 4.17
CA ASN A 170 0.91 4.36 4.85
C ASN A 170 1.18 3.93 6.30
N LEU A 171 2.32 3.28 6.55
CA LEU A 171 2.79 3.02 7.93
C LEU A 171 3.08 4.32 8.69
N THR A 172 3.69 5.29 8.02
CA THR A 172 4.01 6.59 8.60
C THR A 172 2.76 7.41 8.95
N ALA A 173 1.72 7.36 8.12
CA ALA A 173 0.47 8.09 8.30
C ALA A 173 -0.28 7.66 9.57
N VAL A 174 -0.11 6.41 10.03
CA VAL A 174 -0.66 5.95 11.32
C VAL A 174 0.25 6.21 12.52
N GLY A 175 1.44 6.78 12.30
CA GLY A 175 2.46 7.06 13.31
C GLY A 175 3.44 5.92 13.55
N ALA A 176 3.43 4.87 12.73
CA ALA A 176 4.35 3.76 12.86
C ALA A 176 5.71 4.07 12.26
N ARG A 177 6.76 3.54 12.88
CA ARG A 177 8.09 3.48 12.29
C ARG A 177 8.18 2.25 11.39
N PRO A 178 8.39 2.41 10.07
CA PRO A 178 8.57 1.28 9.16
C PRO A 178 9.82 0.45 9.54
N LEU A 179 9.73 -0.87 9.40
CA LEU A 179 10.78 -1.82 9.81
C LEU A 179 11.29 -2.71 8.68
N ALA A 180 10.38 -3.30 7.92
CA ALA A 180 10.71 -4.25 6.86
C ALA A 180 9.56 -4.43 5.88
N ILE A 181 9.88 -4.91 4.68
CA ILE A 181 8.91 -5.34 3.68
C ILE A 181 9.01 -6.82 3.39
N THR A 182 7.88 -7.39 2.96
CA THR A 182 7.83 -8.60 2.16
C THR A 182 7.32 -8.25 0.77
N ASP A 183 7.90 -8.84 -0.27
CA ASP A 183 7.48 -8.60 -1.65
C ASP A 183 6.81 -9.82 -2.28
N ASN A 184 5.76 -9.60 -3.05
CA ASN A 184 5.15 -10.63 -3.89
C ASN A 184 5.19 -10.16 -5.35
N LEU A 185 6.21 -10.61 -6.07
CA LEU A 185 6.51 -10.21 -7.43
C LEU A 185 5.70 -11.03 -8.42
N ASN A 186 4.70 -10.42 -9.07
CA ASN A 186 3.86 -11.09 -10.06
C ASN A 186 4.10 -10.50 -11.45
N PHE A 187 4.68 -11.30 -12.34
CA PHE A 187 5.04 -10.90 -13.71
C PHE A 187 4.66 -11.97 -14.73
N GLY A 188 4.65 -11.59 -16.01
CA GLY A 188 4.36 -12.48 -17.15
C GLY A 188 5.48 -13.50 -17.42
N ASN A 189 5.56 -13.99 -18.65
CA ASN A 189 6.55 -14.99 -19.04
C ASN A 189 7.98 -14.39 -19.09
N PRO A 190 8.92 -14.82 -18.23
CA PRO A 190 10.28 -14.30 -18.17
C PRO A 190 11.16 -14.71 -19.36
N GLU A 191 10.69 -15.58 -20.26
CA GLU A 191 11.39 -15.89 -21.52
C GLU A 191 11.31 -14.76 -22.54
N LYS A 192 10.35 -13.85 -22.38
CA LYS A 192 10.22 -12.64 -23.19
C LYS A 192 11.15 -11.55 -22.65
N PRO A 193 12.12 -11.04 -23.42
CA PRO A 193 13.10 -10.07 -22.93
C PRO A 193 12.50 -8.80 -22.33
N GLU A 194 11.36 -8.34 -22.86
CA GLU A 194 10.62 -7.18 -22.37
C GLU A 194 10.00 -7.42 -20.99
N VAL A 195 9.46 -8.61 -20.74
CA VAL A 195 8.87 -8.97 -19.44
C VAL A 195 9.96 -9.15 -18.40
N MET A 196 11.07 -9.82 -18.76
CA MET A 196 12.23 -9.93 -17.89
C MET A 196 12.86 -8.56 -17.61
N GLY A 197 12.82 -7.65 -18.59
CA GLY A 197 13.23 -6.25 -18.44
C GLY A 197 12.36 -5.48 -17.44
N GLN A 198 11.04 -5.62 -17.51
CA GLN A 198 10.11 -5.05 -16.53
C GLN A 198 10.37 -5.58 -15.11
N PHE A 199 10.54 -6.89 -14.96
CA PHE A 199 10.88 -7.52 -13.68
C PHE A 199 12.17 -6.95 -13.08
N ALA A 200 13.25 -6.90 -13.88
CA ALA A 200 14.52 -6.36 -13.44
C ALA A 200 14.43 -4.85 -13.11
N ALA A 201 13.66 -4.09 -13.87
CA ALA A 201 13.45 -2.66 -13.63
C ALA A 201 12.68 -2.40 -12.33
N ALA A 202 11.60 -3.14 -12.08
CA ALA A 202 10.85 -3.04 -10.83
C ALA A 202 11.72 -3.32 -9.60
N ILE A 203 12.53 -4.38 -9.64
CA ILE A 203 13.48 -4.70 -8.56
C ILE A 203 14.48 -3.58 -8.33
N ARG A 204 15.02 -2.95 -9.39
CA ARG A 204 15.92 -1.79 -9.24
C ARG A 204 15.23 -0.62 -8.55
N GLY A 205 13.98 -0.32 -8.93
CA GLY A 205 13.17 0.71 -8.31
C GLY A 205 12.93 0.44 -6.82
N MET A 206 12.52 -0.78 -6.50
CA MET A 206 12.30 -1.24 -5.12
C MET A 206 13.58 -1.17 -4.29
N ALA A 207 14.71 -1.66 -4.82
CA ALA A 207 16.00 -1.66 -4.12
C ALA A 207 16.43 -0.24 -3.75
N ALA A 208 16.34 0.71 -4.69
CA ALA A 208 16.65 2.11 -4.43
C ALA A 208 15.75 2.72 -3.34
N ALA A 209 14.45 2.40 -3.34
CA ALA A 209 13.53 2.85 -2.30
C ALA A 209 13.85 2.24 -0.93
N CYS A 210 14.10 0.92 -0.87
CA CYS A 210 14.46 0.20 0.36
C CYS A 210 15.72 0.79 1.00
N GLU A 211 16.74 1.07 0.19
CA GLU A 211 18.00 1.67 0.63
C GLU A 211 17.79 3.08 1.19
N ALA A 212 17.08 3.95 0.44
CA ALA A 212 16.88 5.35 0.84
C ALA A 212 16.01 5.50 2.10
N LEU A 213 14.98 4.66 2.23
CA LEU A 213 13.99 4.72 3.31
C LEU A 213 14.35 3.85 4.51
N GLY A 214 15.41 3.03 4.41
CA GLY A 214 15.81 2.09 5.45
C GLY A 214 14.75 1.01 5.70
N PHE A 215 14.19 0.45 4.64
CA PHE A 215 13.02 -0.42 4.67
C PHE A 215 13.32 -1.78 3.97
N PRO A 216 14.13 -2.66 4.61
CA PRO A 216 14.69 -3.85 3.97
C PRO A 216 13.65 -4.93 3.65
N VAL A 217 13.90 -5.67 2.57
CA VAL A 217 13.18 -6.91 2.25
C VAL A 217 13.62 -8.03 3.19
N VAL A 218 12.68 -8.67 3.89
CA VAL A 218 12.96 -9.79 4.83
C VAL A 218 12.39 -11.13 4.37
N SER A 219 11.44 -11.11 3.45
CA SER A 219 10.83 -12.30 2.84
C SER A 219 10.20 -11.91 1.51
N GLY A 220 9.78 -12.91 0.73
CA GLY A 220 9.02 -12.63 -0.47
C GLY A 220 8.60 -13.87 -1.23
N ASN A 221 7.94 -13.64 -2.36
CA ASN A 221 7.53 -14.64 -3.32
C ASN A 221 7.70 -14.09 -4.74
N VAL A 222 8.02 -14.99 -5.68
CA VAL A 222 8.14 -14.65 -7.10
C VAL A 222 7.22 -15.56 -7.89
N SER A 223 6.18 -14.98 -8.48
CA SER A 223 5.24 -15.62 -9.40
C SER A 223 5.51 -15.12 -10.82
N LEU A 224 5.95 -16.04 -11.68
CA LEU A 224 6.24 -15.79 -13.09
C LEU A 224 5.25 -16.55 -13.97
N TYR A 225 5.27 -16.27 -15.28
CA TYR A 225 4.38 -16.89 -16.25
C TYR A 225 2.89 -16.56 -16.03
N ASN A 226 2.59 -15.43 -15.37
CA ASN A 226 1.23 -14.92 -15.21
C ASN A 226 0.71 -14.31 -16.53
N GLU A 227 0.34 -15.19 -17.46
CA GLU A 227 -0.22 -14.80 -18.76
C GLU A 227 -1.43 -15.67 -19.10
N THR A 228 -2.37 -15.11 -19.85
CA THR A 228 -3.48 -15.87 -20.44
C THR A 228 -3.60 -15.50 -21.91
N ALA A 229 -3.64 -16.52 -22.78
CA ALA A 229 -3.69 -16.34 -24.23
C ALA A 229 -2.60 -15.37 -24.77
N GLY A 230 -1.39 -15.44 -24.22
CA GLY A 230 -0.25 -14.61 -24.61
C GLY A 230 -0.26 -13.18 -24.08
N ARG A 231 -1.32 -12.76 -23.37
CA ARG A 231 -1.41 -11.46 -22.71
C ARG A 231 -0.95 -11.60 -21.25
N ALA A 232 0.11 -10.89 -20.91
CA ALA A 232 0.59 -10.78 -19.53
C ALA A 232 -0.33 -9.93 -18.68
N ILE A 233 -0.33 -10.19 -17.37
CA ILE A 233 -0.85 -9.25 -16.37
C ILE A 233 -0.05 -7.94 -16.40
N LEU A 234 -0.58 -6.89 -15.78
CA LEU A 234 0.24 -5.72 -15.46
C LEU A 234 1.35 -6.14 -14.47
N PRO A 235 2.59 -5.62 -14.61
CA PRO A 235 3.64 -5.85 -13.63
C PRO A 235 3.16 -5.47 -12.23
N THR A 236 3.20 -6.41 -11.28
CA THR A 236 2.61 -6.22 -9.94
C THR A 236 3.58 -6.67 -8.85
N PRO A 237 4.57 -5.82 -8.49
CA PRO A 237 5.41 -6.01 -7.32
C PRO A 237 4.65 -5.58 -6.05
N ALA A 238 3.77 -6.44 -5.53
CA ALA A 238 2.99 -6.13 -4.35
C ALA A 238 3.87 -6.10 -3.09
N ILE A 239 3.82 -5.01 -2.33
CA ILE A 239 4.66 -4.79 -1.15
C ILE A 239 3.81 -4.91 0.10
N GLY A 240 4.10 -5.88 0.96
CA GLY A 240 3.60 -5.93 2.33
C GLY A 240 4.56 -5.20 3.28
N GLY A 241 4.11 -4.12 3.91
CA GLY A 241 4.90 -3.33 4.84
C GLY A 241 4.61 -3.68 6.30
N LEU A 242 5.66 -3.77 7.12
CA LEU A 242 5.58 -3.92 8.58
C LEU A 242 6.20 -2.71 9.27
N GLY A 243 5.49 -2.13 10.22
CA GLY A 243 5.97 -1.07 11.11
C GLY A 243 5.63 -1.33 12.57
N VAL A 244 6.18 -0.51 13.45
CA VAL A 244 5.93 -0.57 14.91
C VAL A 244 5.55 0.79 15.47
N ILE A 245 4.64 0.80 16.43
CA ILE A 245 4.28 1.94 17.27
C ILE A 245 4.55 1.54 18.72
N ASP A 246 5.36 2.31 19.45
CA ASP A 246 5.74 1.97 20.83
C ASP A 246 4.55 2.08 21.80
N ASP A 247 3.60 2.99 21.52
CA ASP A 247 2.36 3.15 22.25
C ASP A 247 1.17 3.22 21.29
N ALA A 248 0.38 2.17 21.27
CA ALA A 248 -0.78 2.00 20.41
C ALA A 248 -1.83 3.12 20.57
N ALA A 249 -1.88 3.79 21.73
CA ALA A 249 -2.79 4.92 21.96
C ALA A 249 -2.44 6.16 21.12
N LYS A 250 -1.22 6.22 20.57
CA LYS A 250 -0.76 7.30 19.68
C LYS A 250 -1.20 7.12 18.23
N ALA A 251 -1.67 5.94 17.85
CA ALA A 251 -2.08 5.67 16.48
C ALA A 251 -3.26 6.55 16.06
N VAL A 252 -3.10 7.27 14.95
CA VAL A 252 -4.16 8.07 14.33
C VAL A 252 -4.82 7.30 13.19
N GLY A 253 -6.01 7.74 12.79
CA GLY A 253 -6.69 7.26 11.59
C GLY A 253 -7.12 8.44 10.72
N ILE A 254 -7.93 8.17 9.70
CA ILE A 254 -8.31 9.17 8.70
C ILE A 254 -9.55 9.99 9.08
N ALA A 255 -10.34 9.53 10.06
CA ALA A 255 -11.65 10.11 10.37
C ALA A 255 -11.57 11.57 10.83
N LEU A 256 -12.14 12.48 10.03
CA LEU A 256 -12.23 13.91 10.38
C LEU A 256 -13.14 14.17 11.57
N ARG A 257 -12.76 15.17 12.35
CA ARG A 257 -13.60 15.78 13.39
C ARG A 257 -13.81 17.24 13.04
N PRO A 258 -14.93 17.86 13.44
CA PRO A 258 -15.21 19.25 13.10
C PRO A 258 -14.23 20.20 13.78
N TRP A 259 -14.07 21.39 13.20
CA TRP A 259 -13.30 22.52 13.74
C TRP A 259 -11.78 22.26 13.81
N LEU A 260 -11.27 21.46 12.87
CA LEU A 260 -9.84 21.27 12.66
C LEU A 260 -9.41 21.90 11.34
N ASP A 261 -8.24 22.52 11.33
CA ASP A 261 -7.59 22.92 10.10
C ASP A 261 -7.04 21.71 9.36
N LEU A 262 -7.15 21.75 8.03
CA LEU A 262 -6.56 20.78 7.13
C LEU A 262 -5.27 21.36 6.57
N VAL A 263 -4.18 20.61 6.69
CA VAL A 263 -2.86 21.00 6.19
C VAL A 263 -2.36 19.91 5.24
N LEU A 264 -2.01 20.31 4.02
CA LEU A 264 -1.24 19.50 3.10
C LEU A 264 0.23 19.57 3.48
N VAL A 265 0.86 18.43 3.64
CA VAL A 265 2.32 18.28 3.75
C VAL A 265 2.84 17.68 2.44
N GLY A 266 3.93 18.22 1.91
CA GLY A 266 4.55 17.84 0.63
C GLY A 266 4.21 18.81 -0.52
N GLU A 267 4.94 18.67 -1.63
CA GLU A 267 4.84 19.54 -2.81
C GLU A 267 3.80 18.99 -3.81
N THR A 268 2.95 19.86 -4.37
CA THR A 268 2.02 19.50 -5.46
C THR A 268 2.47 20.17 -6.76
N ARG A 269 2.86 19.38 -7.76
CA ARG A 269 3.12 19.84 -9.13
C ARG A 269 1.94 19.55 -10.07
N GLY A 270 0.98 18.76 -9.61
CA GLY A 270 -0.23 18.41 -10.34
C GLY A 270 0.02 17.31 -11.37
N TRP A 271 0.66 16.21 -10.93
CA TRP A 271 1.04 15.14 -11.84
C TRP A 271 -0.16 14.29 -12.28
N LEU A 272 -0.55 14.41 -13.56
CA LEU A 272 -1.71 13.70 -14.13
C LEU A 272 -1.36 12.46 -14.96
N GLY A 273 -0.10 12.28 -15.36
CA GLY A 273 0.30 11.10 -16.13
C GLY A 273 0.03 9.82 -15.35
N GLN A 274 -0.61 8.84 -16.00
CA GLN A 274 -1.09 7.59 -15.37
C GLN A 274 -2.08 7.78 -14.20
N SER A 275 -2.66 8.96 -13.96
CA SER A 275 -3.56 9.16 -12.83
C SER A 275 -4.95 8.56 -13.05
N LEU A 276 -5.63 8.20 -11.96
CA LEU A 276 -7.02 7.76 -12.03
C LEU A 276 -7.93 8.86 -12.55
N TRP A 277 -7.64 10.14 -12.26
CA TRP A 277 -8.39 11.24 -12.87
C TRP A 277 -8.22 11.28 -14.38
N LEU A 278 -7.00 11.09 -14.89
CA LEU A 278 -6.75 11.07 -16.33
C LEU A 278 -7.54 9.92 -16.99
N ARG A 279 -7.55 8.74 -16.35
CA ARG A 279 -8.27 7.55 -16.83
C ARG A 279 -9.78 7.71 -16.79
N GLU A 280 -10.33 7.97 -15.60
CA GLU A 280 -11.78 7.94 -15.33
C GLU A 280 -12.52 9.22 -15.77
N VAL A 281 -11.82 10.36 -15.79
CA VAL A 281 -12.44 11.66 -16.09
C VAL A 281 -12.08 12.13 -17.50
N ALA A 282 -10.81 12.04 -17.87
CA ALA A 282 -10.33 12.48 -19.19
C ALA A 282 -10.29 11.36 -20.26
N GLY A 283 -10.52 10.10 -19.89
CA GLY A 283 -10.54 8.97 -20.83
C GLY A 283 -9.18 8.66 -21.46
N ARG A 284 -8.09 8.92 -20.72
CA ARG A 284 -6.70 8.83 -21.19
C ARG A 284 -5.82 8.07 -20.20
N GLU A 285 -4.82 7.38 -20.70
CA GLU A 285 -3.86 6.60 -19.90
C GLU A 285 -2.41 6.87 -20.33
N ASP A 286 -2.15 8.04 -20.91
CA ASP A 286 -0.81 8.43 -21.37
C ASP A 286 0.00 9.18 -20.30
N GLY A 287 1.28 9.42 -20.62
CA GLY A 287 2.22 10.13 -19.75
C GLY A 287 2.98 9.20 -18.81
N ALA A 288 4.09 9.70 -18.26
CA ALA A 288 4.85 9.02 -17.21
C ALA A 288 4.11 8.96 -15.87
N PRO A 289 4.35 7.92 -15.04
CA PRO A 289 3.91 7.92 -13.66
C PRO A 289 4.62 9.02 -12.85
N PRO A 290 4.06 9.43 -11.69
CA PRO A 290 4.64 10.50 -10.87
C PRO A 290 6.04 10.11 -10.37
N PRO A 291 7.02 11.04 -10.40
CA PRO A 291 8.34 10.77 -9.86
C PRO A 291 8.27 10.66 -8.34
N VAL A 292 9.05 9.74 -7.78
CA VAL A 292 9.25 9.60 -6.33
C VAL A 292 10.61 10.19 -5.98
N ASP A 293 10.61 11.34 -5.31
CA ASP A 293 11.78 11.86 -4.63
C ASP A 293 11.88 11.23 -3.24
N LEU A 294 12.76 10.23 -3.10
CA LEU A 294 12.90 9.45 -1.87
C LEU A 294 13.44 10.28 -0.69
N GLY A 295 14.16 11.38 -0.97
CA GLY A 295 14.62 12.30 0.07
C GLY A 295 13.49 13.15 0.61
N ALA A 296 12.65 13.69 -0.27
CA ALA A 296 11.44 14.41 0.10
C ALA A 296 10.43 13.51 0.82
N GLU A 297 10.22 12.28 0.32
CA GLU A 297 9.37 11.24 0.93
C GLU A 297 9.77 11.00 2.39
N ARG A 298 11.06 10.73 2.61
CA ARG A 298 11.62 10.49 3.94
C ARG A 298 11.43 11.68 4.87
N THR A 299 11.79 12.88 4.41
CA THR A 299 11.77 14.10 5.23
C THR A 299 10.34 14.45 5.63
N ALA A 300 9.40 14.39 4.68
CA ALA A 300 7.98 14.63 4.94
C ALA A 300 7.40 13.61 5.91
N GLY A 301 7.65 12.32 5.69
CA GLY A 301 7.11 11.28 6.56
C GLY A 301 7.72 11.25 7.96
N GLU A 302 9.03 11.49 8.10
CA GLU A 302 9.67 11.65 9.42
C GLU A 302 9.05 12.81 10.20
N PHE A 303 8.79 13.95 9.53
CA PHE A 303 8.08 15.08 10.13
C PHE A 303 6.65 14.70 10.56
N VAL A 304 5.86 14.11 9.67
CA VAL A 304 4.47 13.71 9.95
C VAL A 304 4.40 12.76 11.15
N ARG A 305 5.23 11.72 11.17
CA ARG A 305 5.29 10.77 12.29
C ARG A 305 5.65 11.45 13.60
N ALA A 306 6.62 12.37 13.59
CA ALA A 306 6.98 13.12 14.79
C ALA A 306 5.80 13.95 15.33
N GLN A 307 5.01 14.59 14.46
CA GLN A 307 3.83 15.36 14.85
C GLN A 307 2.69 14.48 15.38
N ILE A 308 2.51 13.28 14.82
CA ILE A 308 1.56 12.28 15.31
C ILE A 308 1.94 11.84 16.73
N LEU A 309 3.19 11.43 16.94
CA LEU A 309 3.66 10.94 18.25
C LEU A 309 3.63 12.03 19.33
N ALA A 310 3.89 13.29 18.94
CA ALA A 310 3.75 14.46 19.79
C ALA A 310 2.28 14.80 20.14
N GLY A 311 1.30 14.18 19.48
CA GLY A 311 -0.14 14.41 19.69
C GLY A 311 -0.66 15.71 19.07
N ALA A 312 0.06 16.28 18.10
CA ALA A 312 -0.37 17.47 17.36
C ALA A 312 -1.45 17.14 16.31
N VAL A 313 -1.41 15.93 15.76
CA VAL A 313 -2.29 15.46 14.69
C VAL A 313 -3.51 14.75 15.26
N ARG A 314 -4.70 15.04 14.72
CA ARG A 314 -5.99 14.42 15.11
C ARG A 314 -6.45 13.35 14.12
N ALA A 315 -6.16 13.58 12.84
CA ALA A 315 -6.33 12.61 11.77
C ALA A 315 -5.23 12.85 10.74
N CYS A 316 -4.78 11.78 10.09
CA CYS A 316 -3.80 11.81 9.03
C CYS A 316 -4.26 10.85 7.94
N HIS A 317 -4.04 11.21 6.69
CA HIS A 317 -4.23 10.36 5.53
C HIS A 317 -3.09 10.64 4.54
N ASP A 318 -2.62 9.62 3.83
CA ASP A 318 -1.71 9.83 2.72
C ASP A 318 -2.42 10.48 1.51
N VAL A 319 -1.65 10.92 0.51
CA VAL A 319 -2.20 11.35 -0.77
C VAL A 319 -1.63 10.47 -1.88
N SER A 320 -2.47 9.56 -2.36
CA SER A 320 -2.14 8.50 -3.32
C SER A 320 -3.05 8.57 -4.54
N ASP A 321 -3.73 7.46 -4.86
CA ASP A 321 -4.61 7.27 -5.99
C ASP A 321 -5.76 8.28 -5.98
N GLY A 322 -6.01 8.94 -7.12
CA GLY A 322 -7.02 9.99 -7.24
C GLY A 322 -6.65 11.34 -6.61
N GLY A 323 -5.55 11.42 -5.86
CA GLY A 323 -4.96 12.68 -5.41
C GLY A 323 -5.65 13.35 -4.22
N LEU A 324 -5.29 14.61 -3.98
CA LEU A 324 -5.58 15.36 -2.76
C LEU A 324 -7.07 15.43 -2.39
N LEU A 325 -7.93 15.66 -3.38
CA LEU A 325 -9.35 15.82 -3.13
C LEU A 325 -10.04 14.49 -2.78
N VAL A 326 -9.53 13.37 -3.32
CA VAL A 326 -9.99 12.03 -2.93
C VAL A 326 -9.60 11.74 -1.49
N ALA A 327 -8.34 11.97 -1.11
CA ALA A 327 -7.89 11.81 0.27
C ALA A 327 -8.74 12.64 1.26
N VAL A 328 -9.00 13.92 0.96
CA VAL A 328 -9.89 14.74 1.80
C VAL A 328 -11.32 14.18 1.86
N ALA A 329 -11.84 13.65 0.77
CA ALA A 329 -13.17 13.05 0.73
C ALA A 329 -13.24 11.76 1.57
N GLU A 330 -12.23 10.90 1.51
CA GLU A 330 -12.12 9.69 2.33
C GLU A 330 -12.07 10.02 3.82
N MET A 331 -11.25 11.01 4.19
CA MET A 331 -11.19 11.52 5.56
C MET A 331 -12.56 12.06 6.03
N ALA A 332 -13.27 12.78 5.15
CA ALA A 332 -14.59 13.34 5.44
C ALA A 332 -15.66 12.25 5.60
N MET A 333 -15.67 11.24 4.73
CA MET A 333 -16.57 10.09 4.80
C MET A 333 -16.34 9.24 6.05
N ALA A 334 -15.07 8.98 6.40
CA ALA A 334 -14.71 8.24 7.61
C ALA A 334 -15.12 8.99 8.89
N GLY A 335 -15.05 10.31 8.88
CA GLY A 335 -15.47 11.17 9.99
C GLY A 335 -16.94 11.59 9.99
N MET A 336 -17.68 11.28 8.92
CA MET A 336 -19.00 11.86 8.62
C MET A 336 -19.03 13.38 8.86
N THR A 337 -17.94 14.07 8.50
CA THR A 337 -17.71 15.48 8.78
C THR A 337 -17.25 16.16 7.51
N GLY A 338 -17.96 17.21 7.09
CA GLY A 338 -17.62 18.00 5.90
C GLY A 338 -16.33 18.80 6.06
N ALA A 339 -15.99 19.56 5.01
CA ALA A 339 -14.88 20.51 5.05
C ALA A 339 -15.10 21.63 4.05
N ARG A 340 -14.55 22.81 4.34
CA ARG A 340 -14.44 23.93 3.41
C ARG A 340 -13.00 24.05 2.93
N LEU A 341 -12.81 23.88 1.63
CA LEU A 341 -11.50 23.91 1.00
C LEU A 341 -11.17 25.30 0.47
N SER A 342 -9.89 25.65 0.60
CA SER A 342 -9.31 26.90 0.09
C SER A 342 -8.90 26.72 -1.37
N ALA A 343 -8.78 27.82 -2.13
CA ALA A 343 -8.23 27.75 -3.47
C ALA A 343 -6.77 27.26 -3.44
N GLY A 344 -6.43 26.39 -4.40
CA GLY A 344 -5.05 26.01 -4.66
C GLY A 344 -4.23 27.18 -5.23
N PRO A 345 -2.91 26.99 -5.38
CA PRO A 345 -2.03 27.99 -5.95
C PRO A 345 -2.36 28.19 -7.44
N ARG A 346 -2.12 29.42 -7.96
CA ARG A 346 -2.59 29.83 -9.31
C ARG A 346 -1.73 29.32 -10.46
N ASP A 347 -0.52 28.88 -10.17
CA ASP A 347 0.48 28.37 -11.11
C ASP A 347 0.26 26.90 -11.47
N VAL A 348 -0.56 26.16 -10.70
CA VAL A 348 -0.98 24.79 -11.01
C VAL A 348 -2.46 24.79 -11.43
N PRO A 349 -2.84 24.19 -12.58
CA PRO A 349 -4.24 24.05 -12.95
C PRO A 349 -5.06 23.39 -11.84
N GLY A 350 -6.26 23.90 -11.55
CA GLY A 350 -7.05 23.47 -10.38
C GLY A 350 -7.31 21.96 -10.31
N HIS A 351 -7.74 21.34 -11.41
CA HIS A 351 -7.96 19.88 -11.45
C HIS A 351 -6.65 19.10 -11.22
N ALA A 352 -5.52 19.60 -11.71
CA ALA A 352 -4.21 18.98 -11.50
C ALA A 352 -3.75 19.12 -10.04
N PHE A 353 -3.98 20.27 -9.40
CA PHE A 353 -3.67 20.44 -7.98
C PHE A 353 -4.48 19.47 -7.09
N TRP A 354 -5.77 19.30 -7.40
CA TRP A 354 -6.69 18.50 -6.59
C TRP A 354 -6.64 17.00 -6.87
N PHE A 355 -6.35 16.58 -8.10
CA PHE A 355 -6.39 15.17 -8.51
C PHE A 355 -5.06 14.64 -9.04
N GLY A 356 -4.02 15.47 -9.09
CA GLY A 356 -2.67 15.01 -9.36
C GLY A 356 -2.20 14.05 -8.28
N GLU A 357 -1.49 13.02 -8.69
CA GLU A 357 -1.01 11.93 -7.82
C GLU A 357 0.47 12.13 -7.48
N ASP A 358 0.90 13.37 -7.22
CA ASP A 358 2.24 13.66 -6.71
C ASP A 358 2.52 12.88 -5.41
N GLN A 359 3.77 12.43 -5.23
CA GLN A 359 4.19 11.50 -4.19
C GLN A 359 4.75 12.22 -2.94
N GLY A 360 4.90 11.53 -1.81
CA GLY A 360 5.44 12.11 -0.57
C GLY A 360 4.53 13.11 0.13
N ARG A 361 3.22 12.96 -0.04
CA ARG A 361 2.21 13.90 0.46
C ARG A 361 1.26 13.29 1.48
N TYR A 362 0.78 14.13 2.40
CA TYR A 362 -0.13 13.78 3.47
C TYR A 362 -1.13 14.90 3.72
N VAL A 363 -2.36 14.56 4.14
CA VAL A 363 -3.34 15.51 4.68
C VAL A 363 -3.45 15.31 6.19
N LEU A 364 -3.16 16.37 6.94
CA LEU A 364 -3.19 16.38 8.40
C LEU A 364 -4.35 17.25 8.89
N ALA A 365 -5.15 16.71 9.81
CA ALA A 365 -6.14 17.47 10.55
C ALA A 365 -5.56 17.90 11.91
N VAL A 366 -5.43 19.20 12.14
CA VAL A 366 -4.80 19.78 13.32
C VAL A 366 -5.63 20.90 13.93
N ALA A 367 -5.37 21.22 15.20
CA ALA A 367 -6.07 22.32 15.88
C ALA A 367 -5.65 23.71 15.38
N ASP A 368 -4.38 23.88 14.99
CA ASP A 368 -3.81 25.15 14.53
C ASP A 368 -2.85 24.88 13.37
N ALA A 369 -3.25 25.23 12.14
CA ALA A 369 -2.41 25.08 10.96
C ALA A 369 -1.14 25.94 11.01
N ALA A 370 -1.19 27.14 11.61
CA ALA A 370 -0.05 28.05 11.61
C ALA A 370 1.11 27.49 12.46
N VAL A 371 0.80 26.79 13.55
CA VAL A 371 1.80 26.07 14.36
C VAL A 371 2.44 24.94 13.54
N LEU A 372 1.63 24.11 12.88
CA LEU A 372 2.14 22.99 12.10
C LEU A 372 2.98 23.45 10.91
N VAL A 373 2.53 24.47 10.17
CA VAL A 373 3.25 25.02 9.01
C VAL A 373 4.60 25.60 9.41
N ARG A 374 4.69 26.34 10.52
CA ARG A 374 5.99 26.82 11.04
C ARG A 374 6.92 25.68 11.44
N ALA A 375 6.37 24.61 12.03
CA ALA A 375 7.16 23.43 12.38
C ALA A 375 7.68 22.71 11.12
N ALA A 376 6.86 22.64 10.07
CA ALA A 376 7.24 22.05 8.78
C ALA A 376 8.34 22.88 8.09
N GLU A 377 8.19 24.21 8.07
CA GLU A 377 9.20 25.14 7.54
C GLU A 377 10.55 24.98 8.25
N ALA A 378 10.54 24.90 9.59
CA ALA A 378 11.75 24.65 10.38
C ALA A 378 12.40 23.28 10.09
N ALA A 379 11.61 22.30 9.64
CA ALA A 379 12.08 20.98 9.23
C ALA A 379 12.43 20.89 7.73
N GLY A 380 12.29 21.98 6.96
CA GLY A 380 12.51 21.98 5.51
C GLY A 380 11.45 21.22 4.71
N VAL A 381 10.25 21.06 5.28
CA VAL A 381 9.14 20.31 4.67
C VAL A 381 8.08 21.30 4.15
N PRO A 382 7.72 21.25 2.85
CA PRO A 382 6.62 22.04 2.33
C PRO A 382 5.31 21.71 3.04
N ALA A 383 4.59 22.73 3.52
CA ALA A 383 3.27 22.55 4.09
C ALA A 383 2.38 23.77 3.86
N ALA A 384 1.10 23.54 3.60
CA ALA A 384 0.13 24.61 3.37
C ALA A 384 -1.24 24.25 3.95
N ARG A 385 -1.90 25.23 4.57
CA ARG A 385 -3.31 25.06 4.98
C ARG A 385 -4.19 25.00 3.72
N ILE A 386 -5.00 23.96 3.62
CA ILE A 386 -5.89 23.71 2.47
C ILE A 386 -7.37 23.85 2.82
N GLY A 387 -7.74 23.99 4.09
CA GLY A 387 -9.13 24.16 4.48
C GLY A 387 -9.37 24.01 5.97
N THR A 388 -10.65 23.89 6.32
CA THR A 388 -11.12 23.63 7.68
C THR A 388 -12.29 22.65 7.64
N SER A 389 -12.28 21.69 8.55
CA SER A 389 -13.33 20.69 8.72
C SER A 389 -14.53 21.23 9.49
N GLY A 390 -15.72 20.75 9.12
CA GLY A 390 -16.99 21.13 9.74
C GLY A 390 -18.17 21.01 8.76
N GLY A 391 -19.38 20.98 9.31
CA GLY A 391 -20.61 20.80 8.53
C GLY A 391 -20.79 19.37 8.01
N GLN A 392 -21.72 19.21 7.07
CA GLN A 392 -22.08 17.91 6.48
C GLN A 392 -21.71 17.78 4.99
N ASP A 393 -21.16 18.86 4.42
CA ASP A 393 -20.85 18.97 3.01
C ASP A 393 -19.36 19.25 2.82
N LEU A 394 -18.79 18.71 1.75
CA LEU A 394 -17.51 19.12 1.21
C LEU A 394 -17.74 20.34 0.29
N THR A 395 -17.33 21.51 0.75
CA THR A 395 -17.35 22.76 -0.03
C THR A 395 -16.04 22.92 -0.77
N LEU A 396 -16.12 22.85 -2.09
CA LEU A 396 -15.01 22.93 -3.02
C LEU A 396 -14.58 24.38 -3.27
N PRO A 397 -13.36 24.61 -3.79
CA PRO A 397 -12.85 25.96 -3.99
C PRO A 397 -13.57 26.79 -5.05
N ASP A 398 -14.26 26.13 -5.98
CA ASP A 398 -15.11 26.76 -7.00
C ASP A 398 -16.50 27.14 -6.47
N GLY A 399 -16.76 26.88 -5.18
CA GLY A 399 -18.05 27.11 -4.53
C GLY A 399 -19.03 25.94 -4.66
N GLY A 400 -18.70 24.90 -5.40
CA GLY A 400 -19.48 23.67 -5.46
C GLY A 400 -19.55 22.98 -4.10
N THR A 401 -20.67 22.33 -3.78
CA THR A 401 -20.85 21.59 -2.53
C THR A 401 -21.34 20.18 -2.84
N ILE A 402 -20.76 19.19 -2.15
CA ILE A 402 -21.21 17.79 -2.23
C ILE A 402 -21.46 17.29 -0.81
N SER A 403 -22.61 16.65 -0.58
CA SER A 403 -22.89 16.04 0.71
C SER A 403 -21.93 14.88 0.99
N VAL A 404 -21.37 14.83 2.21
CA VAL A 404 -20.53 13.71 2.65
C VAL A 404 -21.32 12.39 2.64
N ALA A 405 -22.62 12.45 2.96
CA ALA A 405 -23.49 11.27 2.89
C ALA A 405 -23.65 10.77 1.44
N ALA A 406 -23.78 11.70 0.47
CA ALA A 406 -23.88 11.34 -0.94
C ALA A 406 -22.57 10.76 -1.48
N LEU A 407 -21.42 11.32 -1.09
CA LEU A 407 -20.09 10.77 -1.42
C LEU A 407 -19.95 9.35 -0.87
N ARG A 408 -20.30 9.15 0.41
CA ARG A 408 -20.23 7.83 1.05
C ARG A 408 -21.11 6.80 0.35
N ALA A 409 -22.34 7.17 0.02
CA ALA A 409 -23.24 6.31 -0.72
C ALA A 409 -22.71 5.96 -2.12
N ALA A 410 -22.04 6.90 -2.80
CA ALA A 410 -21.39 6.64 -4.08
C ALA A 410 -20.19 5.69 -3.94
N HIS A 411 -19.38 5.91 -2.91
CA HIS A 411 -18.20 5.13 -2.57
C HIS A 411 -18.54 3.67 -2.19
N GLU A 412 -19.61 3.45 -1.43
CA GLU A 412 -20.01 2.11 -0.96
C GLU A 412 -20.78 1.28 -2.01
N ARG A 413 -21.18 1.87 -3.14
CA ARG A 413 -22.13 1.24 -4.09
C ARG A 413 -21.51 0.14 -4.96
N PHE A 414 -20.25 0.26 -5.35
CA PHE A 414 -19.68 -0.52 -6.45
C PHE A 414 -19.74 -2.04 -6.21
N PHE A 415 -19.11 -2.55 -5.13
CA PHE A 415 -19.03 -3.99 -4.89
C PHE A 415 -20.39 -4.66 -4.68
N PRO A 416 -21.31 -4.12 -3.86
CA PRO A 416 -22.66 -4.68 -3.75
C PRO A 416 -23.34 -4.81 -5.12
N ALA A 417 -23.31 -3.77 -5.94
CA ALA A 417 -23.95 -3.78 -7.25
C ALA A 417 -23.28 -4.74 -8.25
N TRP A 418 -21.95 -4.85 -8.20
CA TRP A 418 -21.19 -5.74 -9.08
C TRP A 418 -21.37 -7.22 -8.72
N MET A 419 -21.49 -7.55 -7.43
CA MET A 419 -21.71 -8.93 -6.99
C MET A 419 -23.15 -9.41 -7.21
N GLU A 420 -24.10 -8.49 -7.36
CA GLU A 420 -25.49 -8.78 -7.70
C GLU A 420 -25.77 -8.88 -9.22
N SER A 421 -24.83 -8.44 -10.07
CA SER A 421 -24.93 -8.51 -11.54
C SER A 421 -24.39 -9.81 -12.10
#